data_AF-A0A2S5BAI0-F1
#
_entry.id   AF-A0A2S5BAI0-F1
#
_cell.length_a   1.000
_cell.length_b   1.000
_cell.length_c   1.000
_cell.angle_alpha   90.00
_cell.angle_beta   90.00
_cell.angle_gamma   90.00
#
_symmetry.space_group_name_H-M   'P 1'
#
loop_
_entity.id
_entity.type
_entity.pdbx_description
1 polymer ?
#
loop_
_entity_poly.entity_id
_entity_poly.type
_entity_poly.pdbx_seq_one_letter_code
_entity_poly.pdbx_strand_id
1 'polypeptide(L)'
;MPIFPASATLAWKAGALLTSSGIMAGAFGAHALAPRLGDKAATWGMASQYAILNGIGLLAISQHPVYSKRLATPLIIAGTTLFSGSIFALLLYREKMGALTKIVGPSTPVGGVLMIAGYLSLLF
;
A
#
# COMPACT_ATOMS: atom_id res chain seq x y z
N MET A 1 -7.98 -24.30 11.97
CA MET A 1 -8.91 -23.31 11.38
C MET A 1 -8.09 -22.06 11.07
N PRO A 2 -8.05 -21.53 9.84
CA PRO A 2 -7.25 -20.32 9.59
C PRO A 2 -7.87 -19.17 10.38
N ILE A 3 -7.04 -18.47 11.14
CA ILE A 3 -7.44 -17.43 12.11
C ILE A 3 -7.86 -16.13 11.39
N PHE A 4 -7.73 -16.08 10.05
CA PHE A 4 -8.05 -14.92 9.22
C PHE A 4 -8.92 -15.33 8.01
N PRO A 5 -10.02 -14.61 7.73
CA PRO A 5 -10.96 -14.94 6.65
C PRO A 5 -10.47 -14.53 5.26
N ALA A 6 -9.17 -14.29 5.09
CA ALA A 6 -8.64 -13.87 3.80
C ALA A 6 -8.93 -14.94 2.73
N SER A 7 -9.42 -14.48 1.58
CA SER A 7 -9.76 -15.34 0.46
C SER A 7 -8.97 -14.90 -0.77
N ALA A 8 -8.76 -15.82 -1.71
CA ALA A 8 -8.19 -15.52 -3.02
C ALA A 8 -8.92 -14.34 -3.69
N THR A 9 -10.24 -14.27 -3.55
CA THR A 9 -11.06 -13.16 -4.08
C THR A 9 -10.71 -11.81 -3.44
N LEU A 10 -10.46 -11.77 -2.12
CA LEU A 10 -10.03 -10.54 -1.46
C LEU A 10 -8.65 -10.09 -1.94
N ALA A 11 -7.69 -11.01 -1.99
CA ALA A 11 -6.34 -10.73 -2.48
C ALA A 11 -6.38 -10.22 -3.93
N TRP A 12 -7.19 -10.84 -4.81
CA TRP A 12 -7.34 -10.41 -6.19
C TRP A 12 -7.91 -8.99 -6.29
N LYS A 13 -9.05 -8.73 -5.62
CA LYS A 13 -9.71 -7.42 -5.65
C LYS A 13 -8.81 -6.32 -5.09
N ALA A 14 -8.18 -6.57 -3.95
CA ALA A 14 -7.29 -5.61 -3.33
C ALA A 14 -6.01 -5.40 -4.17
N GLY A 15 -5.45 -6.46 -4.74
CA GLY A 15 -4.30 -6.38 -5.64
C GLY A 15 -4.60 -5.53 -6.87
N ALA A 16 -5.75 -5.74 -7.51
CA ALA A 16 -6.19 -4.94 -8.64
C ALA A 16 -6.38 -3.47 -8.26
N LEU A 17 -7.03 -3.18 -7.13
CA LEU A 17 -7.27 -1.82 -6.65
C LEU A 17 -5.98 -1.08 -6.29
N LEU A 18 -5.06 -1.73 -5.57
CA LEU A 18 -3.79 -1.11 -5.18
C LEU A 18 -2.88 -0.88 -6.38
N THR A 19 -2.84 -1.84 -7.31
CA THR A 19 -2.05 -1.71 -8.55
C THR A 19 -2.57 -0.56 -9.40
N SER A 20 -3.88 -0.51 -9.66
CA SER A 20 -4.47 0.56 -10.47
C SER A 20 -4.32 1.93 -9.81
N SER A 21 -4.53 2.03 -8.50
CA SER A 21 -4.33 3.27 -7.74
C SER A 21 -2.87 3.73 -7.79
N GLY A 22 -1.93 2.80 -7.66
CA GLY A 22 -0.51 3.08 -7.77
C GLY A 22 -0.13 3.58 -9.17
N ILE A 23 -0.62 2.95 -10.23
CA ILE A 23 -0.41 3.39 -11.63
C ILE A 23 -1.01 4.78 -11.84
N MET A 24 -2.25 5.02 -11.39
CA MET A 24 -2.87 6.35 -11.47
C MET A 24 -2.01 7.39 -10.75
N ALA A 25 -1.63 7.13 -9.50
CA ALA A 25 -0.78 8.04 -8.74
C ALA A 25 0.57 8.27 -9.43
N GLY A 26 1.20 7.26 -10.01
CA GLY A 26 2.47 7.39 -10.73
C GLY A 26 2.35 8.20 -12.01
N ALA A 27 1.40 7.84 -12.88
CA ALA A 27 1.19 8.47 -14.18
C ALA A 27 0.74 9.93 -14.04
N PHE A 28 -0.29 10.19 -13.23
CA PHE A 28 -0.80 11.55 -12.98
C PHE A 28 0.15 12.35 -12.09
N GLY A 29 0.82 11.69 -11.15
CA GLY A 29 1.79 12.33 -10.26
C GLY A 29 2.98 12.92 -11.01
N ALA A 30 3.56 12.13 -11.92
CA ALA A 30 4.71 12.54 -12.73
C ALA A 30 4.41 13.76 -13.63
N HIS A 31 3.19 13.85 -14.17
CA HIS A 31 2.84 14.91 -15.13
C HIS A 31 2.20 16.13 -14.48
N ALA A 32 1.25 15.94 -13.54
CA ALA A 32 0.44 17.04 -13.01
C ALA A 32 0.92 17.56 -11.64
N LEU A 33 1.52 16.70 -10.80
CA LEU A 33 1.90 17.06 -9.43
C LEU A 33 3.39 17.29 -9.25
N ALA A 34 4.27 16.67 -10.05
CA ALA A 34 5.72 16.79 -9.88
C ALA A 34 6.22 18.24 -9.79
N PRO A 35 5.77 19.20 -10.63
CA PRO A 35 6.18 20.61 -10.50
C PRO A 35 5.78 21.26 -9.17
N ARG A 36 4.68 20.80 -8.55
CA ARG A 36 4.18 21.31 -7.26
C ARG A 36 4.86 20.64 -6.07
N LEU A 37 5.33 19.40 -6.26
CA LEU A 37 5.95 18.61 -5.20
C LEU A 37 7.44 18.93 -5.02
N GLY A 38 8.12 19.42 -6.06
CA GLY A 38 9.57 19.70 -6.04
C GLY A 38 10.35 18.45 -5.61
N ASP A 39 11.21 18.59 -4.61
CA ASP A 39 12.03 17.50 -4.07
C ASP A 39 11.21 16.32 -3.52
N LYS A 40 9.93 16.55 -3.19
CA LYS A 40 9.03 15.49 -2.68
C LYS A 40 8.45 14.61 -3.79
N ALA A 41 8.69 14.93 -5.06
CA ALA A 41 8.24 14.12 -6.19
C ALA A 41 8.81 12.69 -6.14
N ALA A 42 10.05 12.53 -5.67
CA ALA A 42 10.66 11.23 -5.46
C ALA A 42 9.90 10.40 -4.40
N THR A 43 9.52 11.03 -3.28
CA THR A 43 8.73 10.39 -2.22
C THR A 43 7.33 9.99 -2.71
N TRP A 44 6.70 10.81 -3.56
CA TRP A 44 5.44 10.45 -4.22
C TRP A 44 5.61 9.23 -5.14
N GLY A 45 6.66 9.23 -5.97
CA GLY A 45 6.99 8.11 -6.85
C GLY A 45 7.22 6.81 -6.08
N MET A 46 7.93 6.88 -4.95
CA MET A 46 8.12 5.74 -4.05
C MET A 46 6.79 5.18 -3.53
N ALA A 47 5.89 6.03 -3.03
CA ALA A 47 4.57 5.58 -2.55
C ALA A 47 3.74 4.91 -3.68
N SER A 48 3.78 5.46 -4.89
CA SER A 48 3.17 4.83 -6.07
C SER A 48 3.79 3.45 -6.36
N GLN A 49 5.11 3.35 -6.37
CA GLN A 49 5.81 2.11 -6.64
C GLN A 49 5.50 1.03 -5.59
N TYR A 50 5.45 1.38 -4.29
CA TYR A 50 5.07 0.45 -3.24
C TYR A 50 3.62 -0.03 -3.37
N ALA A 51 2.69 0.84 -3.78
CA ALA A 51 1.31 0.44 -4.06
C ALA A 51 1.21 -0.55 -5.24
N ILE A 52 1.96 -0.30 -6.31
CA ILE A 52 2.03 -1.17 -7.49
C ILE A 52 2.62 -2.54 -7.12
N LEU A 53 3.81 -2.56 -6.52
CA LEU A 53 4.52 -3.80 -6.23
C LEU A 53 3.73 -4.71 -5.29
N ASN A 54 3.11 -4.13 -4.25
CA ASN A 54 2.29 -4.90 -3.32
C ASN A 54 0.94 -5.31 -3.92
N GLY A 55 0.37 -4.48 -4.80
CA GLY A 55 -0.81 -4.85 -5.56
C GLY A 55 -0.55 -6.06 -6.46
N ILE A 56 0.56 -6.05 -7.20
CA ILE A 56 1.01 -7.19 -8.02
C ILE A 56 1.31 -8.40 -7.14
N GLY A 57 1.96 -8.21 -5.98
CA GLY A 57 2.20 -9.27 -5.00
C GLY A 57 0.90 -9.94 -4.54
N LEU A 58 -0.15 -9.16 -4.25
CA LEU A 58 -1.47 -9.69 -3.88
C LEU A 58 -2.15 -10.42 -5.04
N LEU A 59 -2.03 -9.93 -6.28
CA LEU A 59 -2.51 -10.65 -7.46
C LEU A 59 -1.82 -12.01 -7.58
N ALA A 60 -0.50 -12.07 -7.41
CA ALA A 60 0.24 -13.34 -7.42
C ALA A 60 -0.20 -14.27 -6.27
N ILE A 61 -0.30 -13.77 -5.04
CA ILE A 61 -0.74 -14.53 -3.87
C ILE A 61 -2.16 -15.11 -4.07
N SER A 62 -3.04 -14.36 -4.73
CA SER A 62 -4.42 -14.80 -4.98
C SER A 62 -4.51 -16.08 -5.83
N GLN A 63 -3.51 -16.33 -6.67
CA GLN A 63 -3.45 -17.52 -7.52
C GLN A 63 -3.04 -18.78 -6.74
N HIS A 64 -2.59 -18.64 -5.49
CA HIS A 64 -2.17 -19.77 -4.67
C HIS A 64 -3.22 -20.06 -3.56
N PRO A 65 -3.96 -21.20 -3.63
CA PRO A 65 -5.09 -21.47 -2.73
C PRO A 65 -4.74 -21.56 -1.24
N VAL A 66 -3.51 -21.97 -0.93
CA VAL A 66 -3.00 -22.12 0.45
C VAL A 66 -2.54 -20.79 1.03
N TYR A 67 -1.72 -20.04 0.29
CA TYR A 67 -1.12 -18.79 0.78
C TYR A 67 -2.10 -17.61 0.74
N SER A 68 -3.07 -17.61 -0.18
CA SER A 68 -4.12 -16.57 -0.25
C SER A 68 -4.98 -16.45 1.01
N LYS A 69 -5.07 -17.53 1.81
CA LYS A 69 -5.84 -17.62 3.06
C LYS A 69 -5.04 -17.27 4.30
N ARG A 70 -3.77 -16.90 4.15
CA ARG A 70 -2.87 -16.60 5.27
C ARG A 70 -2.88 -15.13 5.64
N LEU A 71 -2.18 -14.85 6.74
CA LEU A 71 -1.88 -13.52 7.26
C LEU A 71 -1.31 -12.56 6.21
N ALA A 72 -0.66 -13.07 5.16
CA ALA A 72 -0.08 -12.27 4.09
C ALA A 72 -1.07 -11.27 3.48
N THR A 73 -2.27 -11.73 3.09
CA THR A 73 -3.26 -10.89 2.42
C THR A 73 -3.67 -9.66 3.27
N PRO A 74 -4.21 -9.81 4.50
CA PRO A 74 -4.62 -8.65 5.29
C PRO A 74 -3.44 -7.76 5.71
N LEU A 75 -2.28 -8.34 6.01
CA LEU A 75 -1.09 -7.58 6.40
C LEU A 75 -0.54 -6.74 5.26
N ILE A 76 -0.45 -7.28 4.04
CA ILE A 76 0.01 -6.53 2.87
C ILE A 76 -1.01 -5.44 2.49
N ILE A 77 -2.32 -5.71 2.56
CA ILE A 77 -3.36 -4.70 2.29
C ILE A 77 -3.26 -3.55 3.30
N ALA A 78 -3.27 -3.85 4.60
CA ALA A 78 -3.18 -2.85 5.65
C ALA A 78 -1.85 -2.09 5.57
N GLY A 79 -0.73 -2.82 5.40
CA GLY A 79 0.60 -2.26 5.30
C GLY A 79 0.77 -1.31 4.12
N THR A 80 0.32 -1.71 2.93
CA THR A 80 0.39 -0.88 1.72
C THR A 80 -0.48 0.35 1.82
N THR A 81 -1.69 0.22 2.37
CA THR A 81 -2.62 1.33 2.57
C THR A 81 -2.06 2.35 3.56
N LEU A 82 -1.53 1.88 4.70
CA LEU A 82 -0.91 2.75 5.69
C LEU A 82 0.38 3.38 5.16
N PHE A 83 1.24 2.64 4.47
CA PHE A 83 2.49 3.18 3.94
C PHE A 83 2.25 4.18 2.81
N SER A 84 1.65 3.74 1.70
CA SER A 84 1.50 4.55 0.49
C SER A 84 0.42 5.61 0.66
N GLY A 85 -0.71 5.24 1.26
CA GLY A 85 -1.82 6.15 1.49
C GLY A 85 -1.46 7.30 2.44
N SER A 86 -0.67 7.06 3.49
CA SER A 86 -0.22 8.13 4.39
C SER A 86 0.75 9.10 3.72
N ILE A 87 1.67 8.61 2.88
CA ILE A 87 2.55 9.48 2.10
C ILE A 87 1.72 10.35 1.16
N PHE A 88 0.78 9.78 0.40
CA PHE A 88 -0.09 10.58 -0.47
C PHE A 88 -0.90 11.61 0.31
N ALA A 89 -1.49 11.20 1.44
CA ALA A 89 -2.23 12.08 2.34
C ALA A 89 -1.38 13.26 2.86
N LEU A 90 -0.17 12.99 3.34
CA LEU A 90 0.74 14.01 3.85
C LEU A 90 1.26 14.93 2.74
N LEU A 91 1.46 14.43 1.52
CA LEU A 91 1.92 15.27 0.42
C LEU A 91 0.81 16.19 -0.12
N LEU A 92 -0.46 15.77 -0.06
CA LEU A 92 -1.59 16.53 -0.61
C LEU A 92 -2.29 17.43 0.41
N TYR A 93 -2.38 17.01 1.67
CA TYR A 93 -3.34 17.57 2.62
C TYR A 93 -2.76 17.91 3.99
N ARG A 94 -1.43 17.90 4.16
CA ARG A 94 -0.79 18.16 5.47
C ARG A 94 -1.31 19.40 6.18
N GLU A 95 -1.47 20.50 5.47
CA GLU A 95 -1.96 21.76 6.06
C GLU A 95 -3.44 21.69 6.47
N LYS A 96 -4.25 20.87 5.78
CA LYS A 96 -5.68 20.68 6.09
C LYS A 96 -5.92 19.65 7.20
N MET A 97 -4.94 18.79 7.47
CA MET A 97 -5.08 17.68 8.43
C MET A 97 -4.93 18.11 9.90
N GLY A 98 -4.27 19.24 10.17
CA GLY A 98 -4.07 19.74 11.53
C GLY A 98 -3.48 18.66 12.45
N ALA A 99 -4.19 18.34 13.53
CA ALA A 99 -3.78 17.34 14.53
C ALA A 99 -3.64 15.91 13.96
N LEU A 100 -4.39 15.56 12.89
CA LEU A 100 -4.33 14.23 12.27
C LEU A 100 -2.94 13.92 11.71
N THR A 101 -2.15 14.94 11.37
CA THR A 101 -0.76 14.77 10.91
C THR A 101 0.09 13.97 11.91
N LYS A 102 -0.19 14.09 13.22
CA LYS A 102 0.51 13.36 14.29
C LYS A 102 0.21 11.85 14.29
N ILE A 103 -0.90 11.45 13.69
CA ILE A 103 -1.32 10.04 13.56
C ILE A 103 -0.90 9.50 12.19
N VAL A 104 -1.10 10.31 11.14
CA VAL A 104 -0.78 9.92 9.75
C VAL A 104 0.73 9.81 9.54
N GLY A 105 1.55 10.66 10.16
CA GLY A 105 3.02 10.59 10.06
C GLY A 105 3.59 9.22 10.50
N PRO A 106 3.33 8.75 11.72
CA PRO A 106 3.80 7.45 12.20
C PRO A 106 3.20 6.24 11.48
N SER A 107 2.13 6.41 10.70
CA SER A 107 1.50 5.29 9.99
C SER A 107 2.36 4.73 8.86
N THR A 108 3.29 5.52 8.30
CA THR A 108 4.22 5.05 7.25
C THR A 108 5.14 3.92 7.75
N PRO A 109 5.94 4.06 8.84
CA PRO A 109 6.78 2.97 9.33
C PRO A 109 5.98 1.75 9.79
N VAL A 110 4.81 1.95 10.41
CA VAL A 110 3.90 0.85 10.79
C VAL A 110 3.45 0.09 9.54
N GLY A 111 3.09 0.79 8.48
CA GLY A 111 2.74 0.20 7.19
C GLY A 111 3.88 -0.65 6.61
N GLY A 112 5.12 -0.15 6.70
CA GLY A 112 6.33 -0.88 6.32
C GLY A 112 6.49 -2.20 7.05
N VAL A 113 6.36 -2.19 8.39
CA VAL A 113 6.44 -3.39 9.23
C VAL A 113 5.36 -4.41 8.86
N LEU A 114 4.12 -3.96 8.62
CA LEU A 114 3.02 -4.85 8.23
C LEU A 114 3.26 -5.48 6.85
N MET A 115 3.79 -4.75 5.87
CA MET A 115 4.16 -5.34 4.57
C MET A 115 5.23 -6.42 4.74
N ILE A 116 6.29 -6.14 5.51
CA ILE A 116 7.36 -7.11 5.80
C ILE A 116 6.78 -8.36 6.48
N ALA A 117 6.00 -8.20 7.54
CA ALA A 117 5.37 -9.31 8.24
C ALA A 117 4.43 -10.12 7.31
N GLY A 118 3.71 -9.43 6.41
CA GLY A 118 2.86 -10.05 5.41
C GLY A 118 3.63 -10.99 4.49
N TYR A 119 4.72 -10.54 3.88
CA TYR A 119 5.55 -11.41 3.03
C TYR A 119 6.28 -12.49 3.83
N LEU A 120 6.82 -12.20 5.02
CA LEU A 120 7.46 -13.22 5.86
C LEU A 120 6.49 -14.33 6.26
N SER A 121 5.20 -14.02 6.44
CA SER A 121 4.19 -15.03 6.73
C SER A 121 3.94 -16.02 5.59
N LEU A 122 4.47 -15.77 4.38
CA LEU A 122 4.43 -16.73 3.28
C LEU A 122 5.47 -17.85 3.43
N LEU A 123 6.49 -17.67 4.27
CA LEU A 123 7.54 -18.67 4.50
C LEU A 123 7.06 -19.91 5.26
N PHE A 124 5.96 -19.82 6.01
CA PHE A 124 5.47 -20.84 6.93
C PHE A 124 4.00 -21.10 6.68
#